data_AF-A0A6L8QBY3-F1
#
_entry.id   AF-A0A6L8QBY3-F1
#
_cell.length_a   1.000
_cell.length_b   1.000
_cell.length_c   1.000
_cell.angle_alpha   90.00
_cell.angle_beta   90.00
_cell.angle_gamma   90.00
#
_symmetry.space_group_name_H-M   'P 1'
#
loop_
_entity.id
_entity.type
_entity.pdbx_description
1 polymer ?
#
loop_
_entity_poly.entity_id
_entity_poly.type
_entity_poly.pdbx_seq_one_letter_code
_entity_poly.pdbx_strand_id
1 'polypeptide(L)'
;MDTAVKDKPESSSSRQPPKFVIGIRIIDQIKSELYDPGSLKLKVGMTVMVNTSQGLKMGVVASNKVLNFRKDIQENRVLRIANDNDYHAENRLKQVEEKAKSLCLAKISELELPMNLSRVVHQPHMNKTIFFFTAEGRVDFRQLIRDLAANLRHRIEMKQVGVRDEARVIGGYGVCGETLCCSTWLPDFTPVTIKMAKNQGMALNPSKISGVCGRLMCCLQYEHDNYKGLIKNLPKINSHINTPEGPGRVLKVEILEQRVVVLLEDENVMTYSLDELPKNQDSKNSQKP
;
A
#
# COMPACT_ATOMS: atom_id res chain seq x y z
N MET A 1 47.64 -16.65 -47.10
CA MET A 1 46.18 -16.78 -47.27
C MET A 1 45.63 -17.62 -46.14
N ASP A 2 44.83 -17.15 -45.20
CA ASP A 2 44.41 -15.82 -44.78
C ASP A 2 43.50 -16.09 -43.58
N THR A 3 43.67 -15.35 -42.47
CA THR A 3 42.60 -14.81 -41.60
C THR A 3 41.52 -15.79 -41.03
N ALA A 4 41.08 -15.74 -39.78
CA ALA A 4 41.17 -14.75 -38.73
C ALA A 4 40.77 -15.43 -37.40
N VAL A 5 41.54 -15.11 -36.38
CA VAL A 5 41.09 -14.99 -34.99
C VAL A 5 39.89 -14.04 -34.97
N LYS A 6 38.77 -14.45 -34.35
CA LYS A 6 37.77 -13.52 -33.84
C LYS A 6 37.54 -13.80 -32.37
N ASP A 7 38.24 -13.02 -31.57
CA ASP A 7 38.00 -12.77 -30.16
C ASP A 7 36.51 -12.54 -29.89
N LYS A 8 35.98 -13.29 -28.93
CA LYS A 8 34.78 -12.87 -28.19
C LYS A 8 35.23 -11.81 -27.17
N PRO A 9 34.60 -10.64 -27.10
CA PRO A 9 34.93 -9.68 -26.06
C PRO A 9 34.42 -10.19 -24.70
N GLU A 10 35.35 -10.56 -23.85
CA GLU A 10 35.16 -10.60 -22.39
C GLU A 10 34.86 -9.19 -21.88
N SER A 11 33.72 -9.00 -21.20
CA SER A 11 33.57 -7.94 -20.18
C SER A 11 32.28 -8.12 -19.35
N SER A 12 32.10 -9.28 -18.73
CA SER A 12 31.19 -9.40 -17.59
C SER A 12 31.97 -9.13 -16.30
N SER A 13 32.08 -7.86 -15.91
CA SER A 13 32.66 -7.50 -14.61
C SER A 13 31.79 -8.07 -13.48
N SER A 14 32.20 -9.20 -12.92
CA SER A 14 31.61 -9.80 -11.72
C SER A 14 31.90 -8.90 -10.51
N ARG A 15 31.01 -7.93 -10.27
CA ARG A 15 31.14 -7.00 -9.15
C ARG A 15 30.76 -7.72 -7.86
N GLN A 16 31.72 -7.84 -6.94
CA GLN A 16 31.46 -8.31 -5.58
C GLN A 16 30.39 -7.44 -4.91
N PRO A 17 29.48 -8.02 -4.11
CA PRO A 17 28.43 -7.27 -3.44
C PRO A 17 29.06 -6.24 -2.48
N PRO A 18 28.52 -5.02 -2.42
CA PRO A 18 29.08 -3.98 -1.57
C PRO A 18 28.97 -4.36 -0.09
N LYS A 19 30.03 -4.10 0.69
CA LYS A 19 30.05 -4.36 2.14
C LYS A 19 29.05 -3.49 2.90
N PHE A 20 28.81 -2.28 2.43
CA PHE A 20 27.88 -1.33 3.02
C PHE A 20 26.93 -0.79 1.96
N VAL A 21 25.67 -0.61 2.36
CA VAL A 21 24.63 0.03 1.55
C VAL A 21 24.10 1.25 2.26
N ILE A 22 23.45 2.14 1.52
CA ILE A 22 22.81 3.32 2.07
C ILE A 22 21.34 3.34 1.66
N GLY A 23 20.48 3.82 2.55
CA GLY A 23 19.07 4.04 2.25
C GLY A 23 18.91 5.36 1.51
N ILE A 24 18.31 5.31 0.33
CA ILE A 24 17.98 6.49 -0.47
C ILE A 24 16.48 6.55 -0.62
N ARG A 25 15.91 7.72 -0.28
CA ARG A 25 14.51 8.02 -0.52
C ARG A 25 14.42 8.86 -1.78
N ILE A 26 13.88 8.26 -2.84
CA ILE A 26 13.57 8.98 -4.08
C ILE A 26 12.51 10.04 -3.76
N ILE A 27 12.59 11.18 -4.46
CA ILE A 27 11.58 12.24 -4.33
C ILE A 27 10.18 11.67 -4.62
N ASP A 28 9.20 12.07 -3.83
CA ASP A 28 7.80 11.59 -3.87
C ASP A 28 7.59 10.10 -3.52
N GLN A 29 8.59 9.43 -2.94
CA GLN A 29 8.44 8.11 -2.34
C GLN A 29 8.53 8.15 -0.82
N ILE A 30 7.69 7.34 -0.16
CA ILE A 30 7.65 7.24 1.30
C ILE A 30 8.79 6.36 1.82
N LYS A 31 9.05 5.24 1.12
CA LYS A 31 10.06 4.27 1.52
C LYS A 31 11.43 4.65 0.99
N SER A 32 12.45 4.39 1.80
CA SER A 32 13.82 4.36 1.32
C SER A 32 14.13 2.96 0.79
N GLU A 33 14.86 2.93 -0.31
CA GLU A 33 15.40 1.72 -0.92
C GLU A 33 16.91 1.68 -0.66
N LEU A 34 17.49 0.48 -0.63
CA LEU A 34 18.91 0.31 -0.39
C LEU A 34 19.68 0.42 -1.71
N TYR A 35 20.70 1.27 -1.73
CA TYR A 35 21.58 1.48 -2.87
C TYR A 35 23.04 1.29 -2.48
N ASP A 36 23.84 0.86 -3.47
CA ASP A 36 25.29 0.84 -3.37
C ASP A 36 25.86 2.28 -3.48
N PRO A 37 26.57 2.80 -2.46
CA PRO A 37 27.23 4.11 -2.55
C PRO A 37 28.46 4.12 -3.47
N GLY A 38 29.00 2.95 -3.85
CA GLY A 38 30.27 2.83 -4.57
C GLY A 38 31.43 3.47 -3.78
N SER A 39 32.23 4.29 -4.47
CA SER A 39 33.34 5.05 -3.86
C SER A 39 32.94 6.42 -3.30
N LEU A 40 31.65 6.79 -3.36
CA LEU A 40 31.19 8.12 -2.96
C LEU A 40 31.11 8.26 -1.44
N LYS A 41 31.59 9.40 -0.93
CA LYS A 41 31.43 9.79 0.48
C LYS A 41 30.11 10.53 0.66
N LEU A 42 29.06 9.79 1.01
CA LEU A 42 27.70 10.30 1.17
C LEU A 42 27.36 10.47 2.65
N LYS A 43 26.65 11.56 2.97
CA LYS A 43 26.10 11.86 4.30
C LYS A 43 24.57 11.95 4.22
N VAL A 44 23.90 11.67 5.33
CA VAL A 44 22.44 11.83 5.45
C VAL A 44 22.06 13.27 5.12
N GLY A 45 20.99 13.43 4.33
CA GLY A 45 20.52 14.73 3.84
C GLY A 45 21.15 15.18 2.51
N MET A 46 22.19 14.52 2.01
CA MET A 46 22.74 14.84 0.68
C MET A 46 21.77 14.39 -0.42
N THR A 47 21.67 15.21 -1.47
CA THR A 47 20.91 14.87 -2.67
C THR A 47 21.80 14.18 -3.69
N VAL A 48 21.31 13.07 -4.24
CA VAL A 48 22.06 12.19 -5.13
C VAL A 48 21.20 11.75 -6.31
N MET A 49 21.86 11.40 -7.40
CA MET A 49 21.23 10.82 -8.59
C MET A 49 21.39 9.31 -8.57
N VAL A 50 20.27 8.60 -8.72
CA VAL A 50 20.19 7.14 -8.74
C VAL A 50 19.55 6.65 -10.03
N ASN A 51 19.97 5.47 -10.51
CA ASN A 51 19.28 4.81 -11.59
C ASN A 51 18.18 3.91 -11.01
N THR A 52 16.95 4.13 -11.47
CA THR A 52 15.80 3.28 -11.12
C THR A 52 15.35 2.52 -12.36
N SER A 53 14.48 1.52 -12.21
CA SER A 53 13.83 0.88 -13.36
C SER A 53 13.07 1.85 -14.28
N GLN A 54 12.73 3.04 -13.77
CA GLN A 54 12.05 4.11 -14.49
C GLN A 54 13.02 5.17 -15.05
N GLY A 55 14.34 4.94 -14.95
CA GLY A 55 15.39 5.84 -15.38
C GLY A 55 16.02 6.64 -14.23
N LEU A 56 16.72 7.70 -14.61
CA LEU A 56 17.48 8.56 -13.70
C LEU A 56 16.53 9.37 -12.81
N LYS A 57 16.68 9.23 -11.48
CA LYS A 57 15.89 9.99 -10.51
C LYS A 57 16.75 10.63 -9.44
N MET A 58 16.26 11.74 -8.92
CA MET A 58 16.85 12.43 -7.79
C MET A 58 16.29 11.87 -6.47
N GLY A 59 17.17 11.69 -5.48
CA GLY A 59 16.82 11.19 -4.17
C GLY A 59 17.67 11.80 -3.07
N VAL A 60 17.23 11.60 -1.83
CA VAL A 60 17.93 12.06 -0.63
C VAL A 60 18.47 10.86 0.14
N VAL A 61 19.71 10.96 0.60
CA VAL A 61 20.31 9.97 1.48
C VAL A 61 19.56 9.98 2.82
N ALA A 62 18.78 8.94 3.07
CA ALA A 62 17.88 8.81 4.20
C ALA A 62 18.52 8.06 5.39
N SER A 63 19.55 7.23 5.15
CA SER A 63 20.28 6.54 6.22
C SER A 63 21.79 6.57 6.02
N ASN A 64 22.51 6.35 7.12
CA ASN A 64 23.95 6.15 7.11
C ASN A 64 24.31 4.78 6.51
N LYS A 65 25.62 4.47 6.47
CA LYS A 65 26.12 3.17 5.98
C LYS A 65 25.54 2.03 6.84
N VAL A 66 24.68 1.22 6.24
CA VAL A 66 24.14 -0.01 6.81
C VAL A 66 24.97 -1.19 6.32
N LEU A 67 25.27 -2.15 7.19
CA LEU A 67 25.96 -3.38 6.78
C LEU A 67 25.07 -4.14 5.78
N ASN A 68 25.66 -4.56 4.67
CA ASN A 68 24.90 -5.29 3.68
C ASN A 68 24.72 -6.76 4.09
N PHE A 69 23.56 -7.08 4.67
CA PHE A 69 23.18 -8.46 5.01
C PHE A 69 22.59 -9.23 3.81
N ARG A 70 22.31 -8.56 2.67
CA ARG A 70 21.62 -9.14 1.50
C ARG A 70 22.54 -9.20 0.28
N LYS A 71 22.70 -10.38 -0.32
CA LYS A 71 23.56 -10.58 -1.50
C LYS A 71 22.96 -10.06 -2.82
N ASP A 72 21.68 -9.66 -2.82
CA ASP A 72 20.92 -9.28 -4.02
C ASP A 72 21.02 -7.79 -4.43
N ILE A 73 21.70 -6.93 -3.66
CA ILE A 73 21.76 -5.48 -3.94
C ILE A 73 22.83 -5.17 -4.99
N GLN A 74 22.76 -5.81 -6.16
CA GLN A 74 23.74 -5.59 -7.24
C GLN A 74 23.29 -4.53 -8.26
N GLU A 75 22.00 -4.26 -8.41
CA GLU A 75 21.50 -3.46 -9.54
C GLU A 75 21.31 -1.96 -9.25
N ASN A 76 21.08 -1.60 -7.99
CA ASN A 76 20.72 -0.24 -7.60
C ASN A 76 21.92 0.51 -7.02
N ARG A 77 22.61 1.31 -7.84
CA ARG A 77 23.81 2.09 -7.44
C ARG A 77 23.57 3.60 -7.50
N VAL A 78 24.23 4.32 -6.60
CA VAL A 78 24.36 5.79 -6.67
C VAL A 78 25.33 6.19 -7.75
N LEU A 79 24.87 7.04 -8.67
CA LEU A 79 25.69 7.50 -9.79
C LEU A 79 26.60 8.65 -9.37
N ARG A 80 26.02 9.69 -8.77
CA ARG A 80 26.73 10.90 -8.34
C ARG A 80 25.91 11.75 -7.38
N ILE A 81 26.58 12.73 -6.78
CA ILE A 81 25.93 13.82 -6.04
C ILE A 81 25.21 14.73 -7.06
N ALA A 82 24.01 15.20 -6.70
CA ALA A 82 23.23 16.10 -7.53
C ALA A 82 23.95 17.45 -7.68
N ASN A 83 23.92 18.03 -8.87
CA ASN A 83 24.47 19.36 -9.16
C ASN A 83 23.35 20.37 -9.44
N ASP A 84 23.70 21.65 -9.60
CA ASP A 84 22.71 22.71 -9.85
C ASP A 84 21.87 22.45 -11.10
N ASN A 85 22.45 21.85 -12.14
CA ASN A 85 21.72 21.47 -13.36
C ASN A 85 20.62 20.44 -13.10
N ASP A 86 20.86 19.48 -12.18
CA ASP A 86 19.86 18.49 -11.77
C ASP A 86 18.71 19.16 -11.01
N TYR A 87 19.01 20.10 -10.11
CA TYR A 87 17.99 20.89 -9.41
C TYR A 87 17.16 21.72 -10.39
N HIS A 88 17.80 22.38 -11.37
CA HIS A 88 17.09 23.12 -12.40
C HIS A 88 16.25 22.21 -13.31
N ALA A 89 16.73 21.01 -13.63
CA ALA A 89 15.97 20.02 -14.39
C ALA A 89 14.72 19.55 -13.62
N GLU A 90 14.87 19.20 -12.34
CA GLU A 90 13.76 18.82 -11.46
C GLU A 90 12.74 19.95 -11.33
N ASN A 91 13.19 21.19 -11.12
CA ASN A 91 12.29 22.31 -10.93
C ASN A 91 11.51 22.62 -12.23
N ARG A 92 12.15 22.49 -13.40
CA ARG A 92 11.47 22.57 -14.70
C ARG A 92 10.44 21.45 -14.86
N LEU A 93 10.76 20.23 -14.46
CA LEU A 93 9.85 19.09 -14.51
C LEU A 93 8.58 19.37 -13.69
N LYS A 94 8.75 19.80 -12.43
CA LYS A 94 7.64 20.16 -11.54
C LYS A 94 6.77 21.27 -12.11
N GLN A 95 7.36 22.31 -12.67
CA GLN A 95 6.61 23.39 -13.32
C GLN A 95 5.79 22.91 -14.53
N VAL A 96 6.33 21.99 -15.34
CA VAL A 96 5.61 21.40 -16.47
C VAL A 96 4.44 20.55 -15.97
N GLU A 97 4.65 19.74 -14.94
CA GLU A 97 3.60 18.91 -14.32
C GLU A 97 2.50 19.76 -13.68
N GLU A 98 2.85 20.82 -12.96
CA GLU A 98 1.88 21.75 -12.35
C GLU A 98 1.05 22.49 -13.40
N LYS A 99 1.67 22.99 -14.48
CA LYS A 99 0.96 23.61 -15.61
C LYS A 99 0.03 22.64 -16.31
N ALA A 100 0.49 21.40 -16.54
CA ALA A 100 -0.34 20.36 -17.14
C ALA A 100 -1.51 19.98 -16.22
N LYS A 101 -1.28 19.92 -14.91
CA LYS A 101 -2.31 19.63 -13.91
C LYS A 101 -3.39 20.71 -13.87
N SER A 102 -3.00 21.99 -13.79
CA SER A 102 -3.95 23.10 -13.75
C SER A 102 -4.79 23.19 -15.02
N LEU A 103 -4.16 23.03 -16.19
CA LEU A 103 -4.87 23.01 -17.47
C LEU A 103 -5.88 21.85 -17.53
N CYS A 104 -5.48 20.65 -17.11
CA CYS A 104 -6.34 19.48 -17.12
C CYS A 104 -7.54 19.65 -16.18
N LEU A 105 -7.33 20.18 -14.97
CA LEU A 105 -8.42 20.48 -14.03
C LEU A 105 -9.42 21.49 -14.61
N ALA A 106 -8.93 22.56 -15.25
CA ALA A 106 -9.79 23.55 -15.89
C ALA A 106 -10.64 22.90 -17.00
N LYS A 107 -10.03 22.06 -17.85
CA LYS A 107 -10.73 21.37 -18.94
C LYS A 107 -11.70 20.30 -18.47
N ILE A 108 -11.38 19.58 -17.39
CA ILE A 108 -12.31 18.64 -16.75
C ILE A 108 -13.57 19.37 -16.27
N SER A 109 -13.40 20.55 -15.66
CA SER A 109 -14.52 21.36 -15.20
C SER A 109 -15.35 21.94 -16.36
N GLU A 110 -14.69 22.39 -17.44
CA GLU A 110 -15.37 22.93 -18.63
C GLU A 110 -16.18 21.87 -19.39
N LEU A 111 -15.68 20.64 -19.44
CA LEU A 111 -16.31 19.51 -20.13
C LEU A 111 -17.24 18.69 -19.21
N GLU A 112 -17.39 19.08 -17.94
CA GLU A 112 -18.21 18.40 -16.92
C GLU A 112 -17.96 16.88 -16.84
N LEU A 113 -16.70 16.47 -16.94
CA LEU A 113 -16.34 15.05 -16.97
C LEU A 113 -16.45 14.45 -15.56
N PRO A 114 -17.13 13.29 -15.37
CA PRO A 114 -17.28 12.64 -14.07
C PRO A 114 -16.00 11.89 -13.66
N MET A 115 -14.92 12.64 -13.45
CA MET A 115 -13.58 12.14 -13.11
C MET A 115 -12.83 13.10 -12.20
N ASN A 116 -11.95 12.56 -11.36
CA ASN A 116 -11.06 13.33 -10.49
C ASN A 116 -9.60 13.11 -10.91
N LEU A 117 -8.89 14.20 -11.21
CA LEU A 117 -7.47 14.14 -11.53
C LEU A 117 -6.64 14.00 -10.24
N SER A 118 -5.85 12.93 -10.17
CA SER A 118 -5.01 12.60 -9.01
C SER A 118 -3.64 13.28 -9.11
N ARG A 119 -2.84 12.87 -10.09
CA ARG A 119 -1.48 13.36 -10.31
C ARG A 119 -1.12 13.35 -11.79
N VAL A 120 -0.13 14.14 -12.14
CA VAL A 120 0.42 14.23 -13.49
C VAL A 120 1.90 13.89 -13.40
N VAL A 121 2.37 13.00 -14.26
CA VAL A 121 3.79 12.62 -14.35
C VAL A 121 4.26 12.89 -15.77
N HIS A 122 5.26 13.75 -15.91
CA HIS A 122 5.90 14.01 -17.18
C HIS A 122 7.17 13.16 -17.32
N GLN A 123 7.34 12.55 -18.48
CA GLN A 123 8.48 11.73 -18.84
C GLN A 123 9.24 12.42 -19.98
N PRO A 124 10.28 13.22 -19.68
CA PRO A 124 11.00 13.99 -20.68
C PRO A 124 11.59 13.13 -21.79
N HIS A 125 12.12 11.95 -21.45
CA HIS A 125 12.75 11.04 -22.41
C HIS A 125 11.80 10.52 -23.50
N MET A 126 10.50 10.39 -23.19
CA MET A 126 9.49 9.90 -24.13
C MET A 126 8.61 11.03 -24.67
N ASN A 127 8.90 12.29 -24.32
CA ASN A 127 8.05 13.45 -24.56
C ASN A 127 6.56 13.15 -24.25
N LYS A 128 6.32 12.50 -23.10
CA LYS A 128 5.02 11.92 -22.74
C LYS A 128 4.58 12.44 -21.38
N THR A 129 3.31 12.81 -21.25
CA THR A 129 2.69 13.18 -19.98
C THR A 129 1.57 12.22 -19.65
N ILE A 130 1.62 11.63 -18.47
CA ILE A 130 0.68 10.64 -17.97
C ILE A 130 -0.20 11.31 -16.91
N PHE A 131 -1.51 11.31 -17.14
CA PHE A 131 -2.51 11.84 -16.23
C PHE A 131 -3.17 10.68 -15.51
N PHE A 132 -2.96 10.60 -14.20
CA PHE A 132 -3.60 9.61 -13.34
C PHE A 132 -4.91 10.19 -12.83
N PHE A 133 -6.01 9.46 -13.00
CA PHE A 133 -7.33 9.90 -12.58
C PHE A 133 -8.13 8.77 -11.95
N THR A 134 -9.13 9.12 -11.16
CA THR A 134 -10.12 8.20 -10.61
C THR A 134 -11.51 8.54 -11.15
N ALA A 135 -12.31 7.50 -11.38
CA ALA A 135 -13.68 7.61 -11.86
C ALA A 135 -14.45 6.35 -11.46
N GLU A 136 -15.75 6.49 -11.16
CA GLU A 136 -16.62 5.37 -10.79
C GLU A 136 -16.96 4.48 -11.99
N GLY A 137 -17.14 5.10 -13.16
CA GLY A 137 -17.54 4.44 -14.40
C GLY A 137 -16.58 4.71 -15.56
N ARG A 138 -17.05 4.38 -16.78
CA ARG A 138 -16.36 4.76 -18.02
C ARG A 138 -16.56 6.25 -18.27
N VAL A 139 -15.48 6.94 -18.60
CA VAL A 139 -15.47 8.37 -18.92
C VAL A 139 -15.04 8.55 -20.37
N ASP A 140 -15.81 9.32 -21.15
CA ASP A 140 -15.39 9.69 -22.50
C ASP A 140 -14.54 10.96 -22.46
N PHE A 141 -13.22 10.77 -22.42
CA PHE A 141 -12.23 11.86 -22.36
C PHE A 141 -11.60 12.16 -23.73
N ARG A 142 -12.21 11.75 -24.86
CA ARG A 142 -11.63 12.00 -26.19
C ARG A 142 -11.46 13.49 -26.49
N GLN A 143 -12.42 14.32 -26.09
CA GLN A 143 -12.31 15.78 -26.24
C GLN A 143 -11.18 16.34 -25.38
N LEU A 144 -11.11 15.93 -24.11
CA LEU A 144 -10.05 16.33 -23.18
C LEU A 144 -8.64 16.02 -23.74
N ILE A 145 -8.45 14.83 -24.32
CA ILE A 145 -7.16 14.46 -24.95
C ILE A 145 -6.79 15.44 -26.07
N ARG A 146 -7.75 15.82 -26.93
CA ARG A 146 -7.50 16.77 -28.03
C ARG A 146 -7.07 18.14 -27.50
N ASP A 147 -7.78 18.64 -26.49
CA ASP A 147 -7.50 19.95 -25.91
C ASP A 147 -6.15 19.98 -25.19
N LEU A 148 -5.82 18.90 -24.44
CA LEU A 148 -4.52 18.77 -23.79
C LEU A 148 -3.37 18.64 -24.78
N ALA A 149 -3.55 17.83 -25.85
CA ALA A 149 -2.54 17.65 -26.87
C ALA A 149 -2.24 18.96 -27.63
N ALA A 150 -3.28 19.75 -27.92
CA ALA A 150 -3.13 21.05 -28.59
C ALA A 150 -2.32 22.06 -27.76
N ASN A 151 -2.53 22.08 -26.44
CA ASN A 151 -1.87 23.03 -25.54
C ASN A 151 -0.47 22.57 -25.10
N LEU A 152 -0.30 21.29 -24.77
CA LEU A 152 0.94 20.78 -24.18
C LEU A 152 1.96 20.31 -25.22
N ARG A 153 1.54 19.99 -26.45
CA ARG A 153 2.41 19.48 -27.53
C ARG A 153 3.25 18.24 -27.15
N HIS A 154 2.79 17.49 -26.15
CA HIS A 154 3.38 16.23 -25.69
C HIS A 154 2.42 15.08 -25.98
N ARG A 155 2.94 13.84 -25.98
CA ARG A 155 2.09 12.66 -26.04
C ARG A 155 1.31 12.53 -24.73
N ILE A 156 -0.01 12.56 -24.81
CA ILE A 156 -0.90 12.45 -23.65
C ILE A 156 -1.29 10.98 -23.43
N GLU A 157 -1.17 10.50 -22.20
CA GLU A 157 -1.72 9.23 -21.76
C GLU A 157 -2.62 9.44 -20.55
N MET A 158 -3.84 8.91 -20.61
CA MET A 158 -4.79 8.92 -19.51
C MET A 158 -4.76 7.54 -18.84
N LYS A 159 -4.50 7.50 -17.53
CA LYS A 159 -4.45 6.25 -16.76
C LYS A 159 -5.45 6.29 -15.62
N GLN A 160 -6.46 5.42 -15.70
CA GLN A 160 -7.40 5.23 -14.60
C GLN A 160 -6.72 4.43 -13.48
N VAL A 161 -6.88 4.91 -12.25
CA VAL A 161 -6.36 4.29 -11.03
C VAL A 161 -7.52 4.00 -10.10
N GLY A 162 -7.46 2.91 -9.34
CA GLY A 162 -8.45 2.65 -8.30
C GLY A 162 -8.27 3.60 -7.11
N VAL A 163 -9.35 3.97 -6.44
CA VAL A 163 -9.34 4.82 -5.22
C VAL A 163 -8.36 4.34 -4.14
N ARG A 164 -8.14 3.02 -4.05
CA ARG A 164 -7.16 2.44 -3.11
C ARG A 164 -5.71 2.60 -3.56
N ASP A 165 -5.45 2.43 -4.84
CA ASP A 165 -4.11 2.63 -5.38
C ASP A 165 -3.70 4.10 -5.30
N GLU A 166 -4.67 4.99 -5.44
CA GLU A 166 -4.50 6.41 -5.16
C GLU A 166 -4.17 6.64 -3.68
N ALA A 167 -4.98 6.12 -2.75
CA ALA A 167 -4.69 6.22 -1.32
C ALA A 167 -3.31 5.64 -0.95
N ARG A 168 -2.89 4.55 -1.61
CA ARG A 168 -1.55 3.95 -1.44
C ARG A 168 -0.43 4.90 -1.84
N VAL A 169 -0.62 5.63 -2.94
CA VAL A 169 0.36 6.59 -3.46
C VAL A 169 0.46 7.82 -2.57
N ILE A 170 -0.69 8.37 -2.18
CA ILE A 170 -0.77 9.56 -1.32
C ILE A 170 -0.24 9.22 0.08
N GLY A 171 -0.51 8.00 0.55
CA GLY A 171 -0.24 7.59 1.92
C GLY A 171 -1.24 8.22 2.89
N GLY A 172 -0.83 8.35 4.14
CA GLY A 172 -1.64 8.89 5.23
C GLY A 172 -1.82 7.89 6.36
N TYR A 173 -2.84 8.14 7.20
CA TYR A 173 -3.11 7.38 8.41
C TYR A 173 -4.51 6.77 8.35
N GLY A 174 -4.63 5.53 8.79
CA GLY A 174 -5.89 4.83 8.95
C GLY A 174 -6.65 5.28 10.20
N VAL A 175 -7.87 4.77 10.36
CA VAL A 175 -8.70 5.01 11.56
C VAL A 175 -8.06 4.47 12.85
N CYS A 176 -7.10 3.56 12.71
CA CYS A 176 -6.29 3.03 13.82
C CYS A 176 -5.16 3.98 14.26
N GLY A 177 -5.00 5.14 13.60
CA GLY A 177 -3.91 6.09 13.88
C GLY A 177 -2.58 5.72 13.21
N GLU A 178 -2.48 4.54 12.61
CA GLU A 178 -1.26 4.08 11.95
C GLU A 178 -1.22 4.37 10.46
N THR A 179 0.00 4.35 9.89
CA THR A 179 0.21 4.52 8.46
C THR A 179 -0.57 3.49 7.63
N LEU A 180 -1.07 3.89 6.45
CA LEU A 180 -1.90 3.01 5.62
C LEU A 180 -1.18 1.70 5.28
N CYS A 181 -1.75 0.56 5.67
CA CYS A 181 -1.18 -0.77 5.44
C CYS A 181 -0.86 -1.04 3.97
N CYS A 182 -1.70 -0.55 3.05
CA CYS A 182 -1.49 -0.70 1.60
C CYS A 182 -0.28 0.07 1.06
N SER A 183 0.18 1.11 1.77
CA SER A 183 1.39 1.87 1.44
C SER A 183 2.65 1.29 2.08
N THR A 184 2.50 0.51 3.15
CA THR A 184 3.62 0.08 4.01
C THR A 184 3.97 -1.40 3.86
N TRP A 185 3.09 -2.34 4.18
CA TRP A 185 3.50 -3.75 4.25
C TRP A 185 2.51 -4.72 3.61
N LEU A 186 1.30 -4.26 3.25
CA LEU A 186 0.26 -5.08 2.64
C LEU A 186 -0.08 -4.58 1.22
N PRO A 187 0.84 -4.70 0.24
CA PRO A 187 0.63 -4.17 -1.11
C PRO A 187 -0.49 -4.91 -1.86
N ASP A 188 -0.62 -6.21 -1.62
CA ASP A 188 -1.56 -7.10 -2.27
C ASP A 188 -2.47 -7.77 -1.22
N PHE A 189 -3.76 -7.86 -1.52
CA PHE A 189 -4.77 -8.46 -0.64
C PHE A 189 -5.95 -8.97 -1.47
N THR A 190 -6.71 -9.93 -0.94
CA THR A 190 -7.92 -10.44 -1.58
C THR A 190 -9.14 -9.55 -1.31
N PRO A 191 -10.15 -9.54 -2.20
CA PRO A 191 -11.35 -8.75 -2.00
C PRO A 191 -12.01 -9.00 -0.63
N VAL A 192 -12.31 -7.91 0.08
CA VAL A 192 -12.92 -7.94 1.42
C VAL A 192 -14.44 -8.04 1.28
N THR A 193 -15.07 -8.83 2.15
CA THR A 193 -16.53 -8.99 2.17
C THR A 193 -17.13 -8.50 3.48
N ILE A 194 -18.42 -8.09 3.45
CA ILE A 194 -19.16 -7.67 4.65
C ILE A 194 -19.23 -8.81 5.70
N LYS A 195 -19.22 -10.07 5.25
CA LYS A 195 -19.20 -11.23 6.15
C LYS A 195 -17.96 -11.27 7.04
N MET A 196 -16.80 -10.81 6.52
CA MET A 196 -15.57 -10.74 7.31
C MET A 196 -15.70 -9.73 8.47
N ALA A 197 -16.28 -8.56 8.21
CA ALA A 197 -16.56 -7.57 9.25
C ALA A 197 -17.51 -8.12 10.32
N LYS A 198 -18.59 -8.80 9.92
CA LYS A 198 -19.53 -9.45 10.84
C LYS A 198 -18.85 -10.49 11.73
N ASN A 199 -18.02 -11.35 11.13
CA ASN A 199 -17.31 -12.39 11.88
C ASN A 199 -16.32 -11.82 12.90
N GLN A 200 -15.83 -10.60 12.68
CA GLN A 200 -14.92 -9.90 13.59
C GLN A 200 -15.66 -9.05 14.64
N GLY A 201 -16.99 -9.12 14.70
CA GLY A 201 -17.78 -8.34 15.66
C GLY A 201 -17.81 -6.84 15.37
N MET A 202 -17.46 -6.42 14.15
CA MET A 202 -17.46 -5.01 13.77
C MET A 202 -18.88 -4.54 13.46
N ALA A 203 -19.23 -3.35 13.95
CA ALA A 203 -20.50 -2.70 13.60
C ALA A 203 -20.56 -2.38 12.11
N LEU A 204 -21.69 -2.63 11.45
CA LEU A 204 -21.87 -2.45 10.00
C LEU A 204 -21.99 -0.99 9.54
N ASN A 205 -21.54 -0.04 10.35
CA ASN A 205 -21.49 1.37 9.96
C ASN A 205 -20.32 1.58 8.97
N PRO A 206 -20.55 2.20 7.79
CA PRO A 206 -19.50 2.54 6.84
C PRO A 206 -18.29 3.22 7.47
N SER A 207 -18.47 4.14 8.42
CA SER A 207 -17.36 4.85 9.08
C SER A 207 -16.47 3.94 9.94
N LYS A 208 -16.95 2.73 10.32
CA LYS A 208 -16.21 1.76 11.13
C LYS A 208 -15.58 0.64 10.30
N ILE A 209 -16.12 0.34 9.12
CA ILE A 209 -15.66 -0.78 8.28
C ILE A 209 -14.95 -0.35 7.00
N SER A 210 -15.09 0.91 6.59
CA SER A 210 -14.43 1.48 5.42
C SER A 210 -13.10 2.12 5.80
N GLY A 211 -12.08 1.87 4.98
CA GLY A 211 -10.81 2.58 5.09
C GLY A 211 -10.89 3.96 4.45
N VAL A 212 -9.81 4.72 4.57
CA VAL A 212 -9.67 6.09 4.00
C VAL A 212 -9.96 6.13 2.49
N CYS A 213 -9.67 5.04 1.78
CA CYS A 213 -9.98 4.89 0.35
C CYS A 213 -11.48 4.70 0.03
N GLY A 214 -12.40 4.78 1.01
CA GLY A 214 -13.84 4.60 0.84
C GLY A 214 -14.30 3.14 0.65
N ARG A 215 -13.38 2.19 0.49
CA ARG A 215 -13.67 0.74 0.41
C ARG A 215 -13.44 0.05 1.76
N LEU A 216 -14.02 -1.14 1.93
CA LEU A 216 -13.82 -2.00 3.12
C LEU A 216 -12.35 -2.18 3.50
N MET A 217 -12.02 -2.05 4.78
CA MET A 217 -10.64 -2.11 5.29
C MET A 217 -9.94 -3.41 4.92
N CYS A 218 -8.72 -3.32 4.38
CA CYS A 218 -7.90 -4.50 4.04
C CYS A 218 -7.48 -5.31 5.27
N CYS A 219 -7.39 -4.68 6.45
CA CYS A 219 -7.09 -5.35 7.72
C CYS A 219 -8.12 -6.44 8.06
N LEU A 220 -9.39 -6.25 7.67
CA LEU A 220 -10.44 -7.25 7.88
C LEU A 220 -10.10 -8.57 7.18
N GLN A 221 -9.49 -8.52 6.00
CA GLN A 221 -9.02 -9.72 5.33
C GLN A 221 -7.78 -10.29 6.00
N TYR A 222 -6.80 -9.44 6.30
CA TYR A 222 -5.53 -9.85 6.90
C TYR A 222 -5.74 -10.62 8.21
N GLU A 223 -6.66 -10.15 9.05
CA GLU A 223 -6.96 -10.75 10.36
C GLU A 223 -7.96 -11.91 10.27
N HIS A 224 -8.59 -12.12 9.11
CA HIS A 224 -9.75 -13.01 8.99
C HIS A 224 -9.47 -14.45 9.43
N ASP A 225 -8.34 -15.01 9.00
CA ASP A 225 -7.98 -16.39 9.33
C ASP A 225 -7.66 -16.56 10.82
N ASN A 226 -7.06 -15.53 11.44
CA ASN A 226 -6.81 -15.52 12.88
C ASN A 226 -8.13 -15.53 13.65
N TYR A 227 -9.07 -14.64 13.32
CA TYR A 227 -10.40 -14.62 13.92
C TYR A 227 -11.15 -15.94 13.70
N LYS A 228 -11.06 -16.53 12.51
CA LYS A 228 -11.67 -17.84 12.23
C LYS A 228 -11.11 -18.93 13.14
N GLY A 229 -9.81 -18.89 13.45
CA GLY A 229 -9.19 -19.79 14.43
C GLY A 229 -9.74 -19.56 15.85
N LEU A 230 -9.77 -18.30 16.30
CA LEU A 230 -10.21 -17.91 17.64
C LEU A 230 -11.70 -18.23 17.91
N ILE A 231 -12.54 -18.16 16.89
CA ILE A 231 -13.98 -18.43 17.02
C ILE A 231 -14.29 -19.93 17.15
N LYS A 232 -13.44 -20.84 16.66
CA LYS A 232 -13.74 -22.28 16.60
C LYS A 232 -14.13 -22.89 17.95
N ASN A 233 -13.48 -22.45 19.02
CA ASN A 233 -13.65 -23.01 20.36
C ASN A 233 -14.60 -22.19 21.23
N LEU A 234 -15.07 -21.04 20.75
CA LEU A 234 -15.94 -20.16 21.51
C LEU A 234 -17.41 -20.61 21.37
N PRO A 235 -18.20 -20.58 22.45
CA PRO A 235 -19.63 -20.86 22.38
C PRO A 235 -20.35 -19.77 21.58
N LYS A 236 -21.49 -20.13 20.98
CA LYS A 236 -22.29 -19.18 20.19
C LYS A 236 -23.04 -18.23 21.11
N ILE A 237 -23.23 -16.99 20.65
CA ILE A 237 -24.15 -16.04 21.31
C ILE A 237 -25.54 -16.69 21.43
N ASN A 238 -26.18 -16.53 22.59
CA ASN A 238 -27.45 -17.15 23.00
C ASN A 238 -27.43 -18.67 23.23
N SER A 239 -26.27 -19.34 23.16
CA SER A 239 -26.19 -20.73 23.60
C SER A 239 -26.25 -20.82 25.13
N HIS A 240 -26.80 -21.93 25.63
CA HIS A 240 -26.76 -22.26 27.05
C HIS A 240 -25.49 -23.07 27.31
N ILE A 241 -24.72 -22.66 28.30
CA ILE A 241 -23.47 -23.30 28.69
C ILE A 241 -23.46 -23.53 30.20
N ASN A 242 -22.72 -24.55 30.64
CA ASN A 242 -22.44 -24.74 32.06
C ASN A 242 -21.22 -23.90 32.43
N THR A 243 -21.33 -23.14 33.51
CA THR A 243 -20.24 -22.37 34.11
C THR A 243 -19.95 -22.91 35.52
N PRO A 244 -18.82 -22.55 36.15
CA PRO A 244 -18.51 -22.97 37.52
C PRO A 244 -19.61 -22.65 38.55
N GLU A 245 -20.36 -21.57 38.34
CA GLU A 245 -21.44 -21.14 39.26
C GLU A 245 -22.83 -21.66 38.85
N GLY A 246 -22.95 -22.38 37.73
CA GLY A 246 -24.22 -22.94 37.26
C GLY A 246 -24.44 -22.77 35.75
N PRO A 247 -25.59 -23.26 35.23
CA PRO A 247 -25.98 -23.05 33.85
C PRO A 247 -26.28 -21.57 33.58
N GLY A 248 -26.00 -21.10 32.37
CA GLY A 248 -26.29 -19.73 31.96
C GLY A 248 -26.32 -19.54 30.45
N ARG A 249 -26.83 -18.40 30.01
CA ARG A 249 -26.94 -18.03 28.59
C ARG A 249 -25.87 -17.04 28.18
N VAL A 250 -25.14 -17.34 27.09
CA VAL A 250 -24.12 -16.44 26.56
C VAL A 250 -24.75 -15.17 25.98
N LEU A 251 -24.42 -14.01 26.54
CA LEU A 251 -24.86 -12.69 26.06
C LEU A 251 -23.91 -12.12 25.01
N LYS A 252 -22.61 -12.19 25.28
CA LYS A 252 -21.57 -11.57 24.45
C LYS A 252 -20.33 -12.47 24.44
N VAL A 253 -19.64 -12.48 23.31
CA VAL A 253 -18.37 -13.21 23.13
C VAL A 253 -17.29 -12.19 22.80
N GLU A 254 -16.21 -12.20 23.57
CA GLU A 254 -15.04 -11.34 23.40
C GLU A 254 -13.92 -12.16 22.74
N ILE A 255 -13.89 -12.13 21.41
CA ILE A 255 -13.10 -13.06 20.58
C ILE A 255 -11.61 -12.97 20.85
N LEU A 256 -11.06 -11.76 21.00
CA LEU A 256 -9.62 -11.56 21.19
C LEU A 256 -9.15 -11.96 22.59
N GLU A 257 -9.96 -11.69 23.62
CA GLU A 257 -9.65 -12.05 25.01
C GLU A 257 -9.97 -13.51 25.34
N GLN A 258 -10.63 -14.23 24.43
CA GLN A 258 -11.15 -15.58 24.67
C GLN A 258 -12.04 -15.64 25.93
N ARG A 259 -12.92 -14.65 26.07
CA ARG A 259 -13.87 -14.52 27.19
C ARG A 259 -15.31 -14.53 26.71
N VAL A 260 -16.21 -14.95 27.59
CA VAL A 260 -17.65 -14.94 27.36
C VAL A 260 -18.38 -14.28 28.52
N VAL A 261 -19.35 -13.44 28.20
CA VAL A 261 -20.25 -12.82 29.17
C VAL A 261 -21.53 -13.65 29.20
N VAL A 262 -21.88 -14.16 30.37
CA VAL A 262 -22.97 -15.12 30.59
C VAL A 262 -23.98 -14.52 31.58
N LEU A 263 -25.26 -14.66 31.25
CA LEU A 263 -26.37 -14.42 32.17
C LEU A 263 -26.69 -15.74 32.88
N LEU A 264 -26.45 -15.79 34.18
CA LEU A 264 -26.82 -16.93 35.03
C LEU A 264 -28.33 -16.95 35.28
N GLU A 265 -28.85 -18.08 35.77
CA GLU A 265 -30.27 -18.20 36.15
C GLU A 265 -30.68 -17.23 37.26
N ASP A 266 -29.74 -16.87 38.14
CA ASP A 266 -29.93 -15.89 39.22
C ASP A 266 -29.90 -14.42 38.73
N GLU A 267 -30.09 -14.19 37.43
CA GLU A 267 -30.04 -12.89 36.73
C GLU A 267 -28.69 -12.14 36.81
N ASN A 268 -27.68 -12.74 37.44
CA ASN A 268 -26.33 -12.18 37.51
C ASN A 268 -25.58 -12.31 36.18
N VAL A 269 -24.84 -11.26 35.82
CA VAL A 269 -23.99 -11.23 34.61
C VAL A 269 -22.55 -11.43 35.02
N MET A 270 -21.94 -12.52 34.57
CA MET A 270 -20.55 -12.86 34.86
C MET A 270 -19.73 -13.07 33.60
N THR A 271 -18.43 -12.81 33.70
CA THR A 271 -17.48 -12.99 32.60
C THR A 271 -16.54 -14.14 32.94
N TYR A 272 -16.46 -15.12 32.04
CA TYR A 272 -15.63 -16.31 32.20
C TYR A 272 -14.57 -16.37 31.11
N SER A 273 -13.36 -16.80 31.47
CA SER A 273 -12.36 -17.19 30.47
C SER A 273 -12.71 -18.55 29.87
N LEU A 274 -12.33 -18.79 28.62
CA LEU A 274 -12.57 -20.08 27.96
C LEU A 274 -11.98 -21.27 28.73
N ASP A 275 -10.87 -21.06 29.45
CA ASP A 275 -10.20 -22.12 30.23
C ASP A 275 -10.97 -22.52 31.51
N GLU A 276 -11.83 -21.64 32.01
CA GLU A 276 -12.66 -21.86 33.20
C GLU A 276 -13.95 -22.60 32.86
N LEU A 277 -14.31 -22.65 31.58
CA LEU A 277 -15.50 -23.36 31.14
C LEU A 277 -15.22 -24.87 31.09
N PRO A 278 -16.14 -25.71 31.62
CA PRO A 278 -16.01 -27.15 31.50
C PRO A 278 -15.89 -27.53 30.02
N LYS A 279 -14.81 -28.25 29.67
CA LYS A 279 -14.53 -28.80 28.33
C LYS A 279 -15.48 -29.95 28.03
N ASN A 280 -16.76 -29.68 27.96
CA ASN A 280 -17.78 -30.62 27.52
C ASN A 280 -19.04 -29.86 27.17
N GLN A 281 -19.20 -29.57 25.88
CA GLN A 281 -20.41 -29.94 25.16
C GLN A 281 -20.11 -29.80 23.67
N ASP A 282 -19.90 -30.97 23.06
CA ASP A 282 -19.96 -31.14 21.62
C ASP A 282 -21.13 -30.35 21.05
N SER A 283 -20.84 -29.66 19.96
CA SER A 283 -21.77 -29.14 18.98
C SER A 283 -22.73 -30.24 18.50
N LYS A 284 -23.77 -30.54 19.28
CA LYS A 284 -24.97 -31.25 18.84
C LYS A 284 -26.15 -30.29 18.96
N ASN A 285 -26.72 -30.01 17.79
CA ASN A 285 -27.89 -29.18 17.45
C ASN A 285 -27.48 -27.88 16.73
N SER A 286 -27.74 -27.68 15.44
CA SER A 286 -28.89 -28.15 14.66
C SER A 286 -28.50 -28.46 13.21
N GLN A 287 -28.57 -29.74 12.84
CA GLN A 287 -28.96 -30.12 11.49
C GLN A 287 -30.49 -30.04 11.40
N LYS A 288 -30.96 -29.32 10.38
CA LYS A 288 -32.22 -29.47 9.62
C LYS A 288 -33.56 -28.99 10.23
N PRO A 289 -34.57 -28.73 9.37
CA PRO A 289 -34.56 -28.73 7.90
C PRO A 289 -34.32 -27.36 7.26
#